data_AF-A0A3R9KYJ7-F1
#
_entry.id   AF-A0A3R9KYJ7-F1
#
_cell.length_a   1.000
_cell.length_b   1.000
_cell.length_c   1.000
_cell.angle_alpha   90.00
_cell.angle_beta   90.00
_cell.angle_gamma   90.00
#
_symmetry.space_group_name_H-M   'P 1'
#
loop_
_entity.id
_entity.type
_entity.pdbx_description
1 polymer ?
#
loop_
_entity_poly.entity_id
_entity_poly.type
_entity_poly.pdbx_seq_one_letter_code
_entity_poly.pdbx_strand_id
1 'polypeptide(L)'
;MGINLPEGWVPDIQLVAFSIDGQAVGFLNIRLCLNDFLLEEGGHIGYSIRPSKRGKGYAKEALRQGLQVAKGKNIKKALVTCSTENPASRAVILANGGELEDVRNGTERYWIDVD
;
A
#
# COMPACT_ATOMS: atom_id res chain seq x y z
N MET A 1 6.04 -11.76 14.07
CA MET A 1 4.75 -12.38 13.75
C MET A 1 3.72 -11.80 14.69
N GLY A 2 2.52 -11.47 14.22
CA GLY A 2 1.42 -11.03 15.09
C GLY A 2 0.99 -12.18 16.00
N ILE A 3 0.75 -11.88 17.28
CA ILE A 3 0.37 -12.87 18.31
C ILE A 3 -1.05 -12.56 18.74
N ASN A 4 -1.92 -13.58 18.79
CA ASN A 4 -3.33 -13.45 19.21
C ASN A 4 -4.12 -12.39 18.42
N LEU A 5 -3.92 -12.34 17.10
CA LEU A 5 -4.70 -11.45 16.25
C LEU A 5 -6.17 -11.91 16.21
N PRO A 6 -7.14 -10.96 16.18
CA PRO A 6 -8.53 -11.31 15.96
C PRO A 6 -8.72 -12.07 14.64
N GLU A 7 -9.80 -12.83 14.55
CA GLU A 7 -10.15 -13.56 13.33
C GLU A 7 -10.22 -12.61 12.12
N GLY A 8 -9.63 -13.02 11.01
CA GLY A 8 -9.56 -12.23 9.78
C GLY A 8 -8.44 -11.17 9.74
N TRP A 9 -7.72 -10.93 10.84
CA TRP A 9 -6.58 -10.01 10.85
C TRP A 9 -5.28 -10.72 10.46
N VAL A 10 -4.42 -9.99 9.75
CA VAL A 10 -3.09 -10.46 9.35
C VAL A 10 -2.01 -9.63 10.03
N PRO A 11 -0.82 -10.19 10.29
CA PRO A 11 0.31 -9.40 10.78
C PRO A 11 0.66 -8.28 9.80
N ASP A 12 0.88 -7.08 10.31
CA ASP A 12 1.22 -5.90 9.53
C ASP A 12 2.38 -5.10 10.13
N ILE A 13 2.93 -4.20 9.33
CA ILE A 13 3.89 -3.17 9.75
C ILE A 13 3.25 -1.82 9.47
N GLN A 14 3.11 -1.00 10.51
CA GLN A 14 2.66 0.38 10.37
C GLN A 14 3.87 1.32 10.33
N LEU A 15 3.93 2.13 9.28
CA LEU A 15 4.93 3.17 9.08
C LEU A 15 4.26 4.55 9.12
N VAL A 16 4.99 5.53 9.64
CA VAL A 16 4.61 6.94 9.62
C VAL A 16 5.55 7.68 8.67
N ALA A 17 4.98 8.37 7.69
CA ALA A 17 5.75 9.19 6.76
C ALA A 17 5.97 10.58 7.37
N PHE A 18 7.23 11.01 7.41
CA PHE A 18 7.63 12.35 7.85
C PHE A 18 8.16 13.17 6.67
N SER A 19 7.84 14.46 6.63
CA SER A 19 8.52 15.41 5.73
C SER A 19 9.94 15.68 6.21
N ILE A 20 10.74 16.33 5.36
CA ILE A 20 12.11 16.74 5.73
C ILE A 20 12.13 17.64 6.98
N ASP A 21 11.11 18.47 7.16
CA ASP A 21 10.94 19.34 8.34
C ASP A 21 10.44 18.59 9.60
N GLY A 22 10.39 17.25 9.58
CA GLY A 22 9.97 16.44 10.73
C GLY A 22 8.46 16.42 11.00
N GLN A 23 7.61 16.88 10.05
CA GLN A 23 6.17 16.82 10.21
C GLN A 23 5.61 15.47 9.74
N ALA A 24 4.76 14.84 10.53
CA ALA A 24 4.01 13.67 10.06
C ALA A 24 3.05 14.07 8.92
N VAL A 25 3.21 13.42 7.76
CA VAL A 25 2.46 13.72 6.52
C VAL A 25 1.52 12.60 6.10
N GLY A 26 1.69 11.39 6.63
CA GLY A 26 0.83 10.25 6.30
C GLY A 26 1.24 8.96 6.97
N PHE A 27 0.54 7.90 6.61
CA PHE A 27 0.78 6.54 7.09
C PHE A 27 0.87 5.59 5.92
N LEU A 28 1.61 4.50 6.13
CA LEU A 28 1.64 3.36 5.23
C LEU A 28 1.59 2.08 6.05
N ASN A 29 0.76 1.14 5.62
CA ASN A 29 0.59 -0.16 6.23
C ASN A 29 1.08 -1.23 5.27
N ILE A 30 1.82 -2.21 5.78
CA ILE A 30 2.32 -3.36 5.02
C ILE A 30 1.84 -4.63 5.70
N ARG A 31 0.84 -5.27 5.11
CA ARG A 31 0.36 -6.59 5.50
C ARG A 31 1.34 -7.64 5.03
N LEU A 32 1.80 -8.48 5.94
CA LEU A 32 2.86 -9.47 5.71
C LEU A 32 2.37 -10.75 5.04
N CYS A 33 1.05 -10.93 4.98
CA CYS A 33 0.37 -11.95 4.19
C CYS A 33 -1.02 -11.45 3.77
N LEU A 34 -1.62 -12.11 2.79
CA LEU A 34 -2.99 -11.86 2.37
C LEU A 34 -3.87 -13.06 2.74
N ASN A 35 -5.08 -12.77 3.21
CA ASN A 35 -6.19 -13.70 3.25
C ASN A 35 -7.10 -13.46 2.04
N ASP A 36 -8.18 -14.24 1.90
CA ASP A 36 -9.11 -14.15 0.77
C ASP A 36 -9.67 -12.74 0.59
N PHE A 37 -10.07 -12.08 1.68
CA PHE A 37 -10.57 -10.71 1.62
C PHE A 37 -9.51 -9.71 1.13
N LEU A 38 -8.28 -9.82 1.63
CA LEU A 38 -7.18 -8.92 1.24
C LEU A 38 -6.70 -9.18 -0.19
N LEU A 39 -6.87 -10.39 -0.71
CA LEU A 39 -6.64 -10.68 -2.13
C LEU A 39 -7.64 -9.95 -3.02
N GLU A 40 -8.87 -9.76 -2.56
CA GLU A 40 -9.92 -9.06 -3.31
C GLU A 40 -9.82 -7.53 -3.18
N GLU A 41 -9.84 -6.96 -1.96
CA GLU A 41 -10.11 -5.52 -1.79
C GLU A 41 -9.08 -4.77 -0.92
N GLY A 42 -8.05 -5.43 -0.39
CA GLY A 42 -7.10 -4.80 0.57
C GLY A 42 -5.64 -4.68 0.12
N GLY A 43 -5.11 -5.70 -0.55
CA GLY A 43 -3.71 -5.82 -0.93
C GLY A 43 -2.74 -5.89 0.24
N HIS A 44 -1.44 -5.96 -0.09
CA HIS A 44 -0.35 -5.92 0.88
C HIS A 44 -0.17 -4.52 1.44
N ILE A 45 -0.30 -3.49 0.59
CA ILE A 45 0.03 -2.11 0.99
C ILE A 45 -1.22 -1.23 0.95
N GLY A 46 -1.45 -0.51 2.04
CA GLY A 46 -2.38 0.61 2.10
C GLY A 46 -1.67 1.87 2.56
N TYR A 47 -2.00 3.03 2.00
CA TYR A 47 -1.41 4.30 2.43
C TYR A 47 -2.44 5.42 2.48
N SER A 48 -2.16 6.43 3.31
CA SER A 48 -2.97 7.63 3.40
C SER A 48 -2.11 8.84 3.68
N ILE A 49 -2.32 9.91 2.92
CA ILE A 49 -1.64 11.20 3.09
C ILE A 49 -2.63 12.22 3.65
N ARG A 50 -2.17 12.98 4.64
CA ARG A 50 -2.89 14.08 5.25
C ARG A 50 -3.46 14.99 4.15
N PRO A 51 -4.76 15.36 4.17
CA PRO A 51 -5.38 16.14 3.10
C PRO A 51 -4.60 17.39 2.67
N SER A 52 -4.09 18.17 3.63
CA SER A 52 -3.30 19.39 3.38
C SER A 52 -1.90 19.16 2.79
N LYS A 53 -1.46 17.90 2.68
CA LYS A 53 -0.16 17.50 2.14
C LYS A 53 -0.29 16.70 0.84
N ARG A 54 -1.51 16.45 0.34
CA ARG A 54 -1.75 15.76 -0.95
C ARG A 54 -1.22 16.60 -2.12
N GLY A 55 -0.99 15.94 -3.26
CA GLY A 55 -0.48 16.58 -4.48
C GLY A 55 1.01 16.96 -4.44
N LYS A 56 1.74 16.61 -3.37
CA LYS A 56 3.16 16.95 -3.18
C LYS A 56 4.11 15.76 -3.37
N GLY A 57 3.63 14.67 -3.97
CA GLY A 57 4.44 13.46 -4.21
C GLY A 57 4.64 12.53 -2.99
N TYR A 58 4.18 12.88 -1.79
CA TYR A 58 4.39 12.05 -0.59
C TYR A 58 3.85 10.62 -0.71
N ALA A 59 2.68 10.41 -1.33
CA ALA A 59 2.14 9.06 -1.50
C ALA A 59 3.04 8.20 -2.41
N LYS A 60 3.56 8.80 -3.49
CA LYS A 60 4.48 8.14 -4.43
C LYS A 60 5.75 7.69 -3.70
N GLU A 61 6.35 8.58 -2.92
CA GLU A 61 7.57 8.26 -2.18
C GLU A 61 7.32 7.28 -1.03
N ALA A 62 6.20 7.42 -0.31
CA ALA A 62 5.82 6.48 0.75
C ALA A 62 5.64 5.07 0.18
N LEU A 63 4.95 4.90 -0.95
CA LEU A 63 4.79 3.61 -1.60
C LEU A 63 6.15 3.04 -2.04
N ARG A 64 7.01 3.85 -2.68
CA ARG A 64 8.36 3.44 -3.10
C ARG A 64 9.18 2.90 -1.92
N GLN A 65 9.19 3.60 -0.79
CA GLN A 65 9.90 3.16 0.42
C GLN A 65 9.24 1.93 1.07
N GLY A 66 7.90 1.89 1.10
CA GLY A 66 7.14 0.75 1.62
C GLY A 66 7.43 -0.54 0.84
N LEU A 67 7.59 -0.46 -0.48
CA LEU A 67 7.99 -1.60 -1.31
C LEU A 67 9.39 -2.13 -0.94
N GLN A 68 10.34 -1.26 -0.60
CA GLN A 68 11.65 -1.71 -0.12
C GLN A 68 11.56 -2.44 1.23
N VAL A 69 10.67 -1.99 2.12
CA VAL A 69 10.39 -2.69 3.38
C VAL A 69 9.73 -4.04 3.10
N ALA A 70 8.78 -4.10 2.17
CA ALA A 70 8.11 -5.35 1.77
C ALA A 70 9.12 -6.37 1.21
N LYS A 71 10.05 -5.92 0.35
CA LYS A 71 11.18 -6.74 -0.14
C LYS A 71 11.99 -7.33 1.01
N GLY A 72 12.36 -6.51 1.99
CA GLY A 72 13.07 -6.95 3.20
C GLY A 72 12.28 -7.92 4.09
N LYS A 73 10.98 -8.09 3.83
CA LYS A 73 10.10 -9.09 4.47
C LYS A 73 9.77 -10.28 3.57
N ASN A 74 10.56 -10.49 2.51
CA ASN A 74 10.44 -11.62 1.58
C ASN A 74 9.13 -11.60 0.78
N ILE A 75 8.51 -10.43 0.62
CA ILE A 75 7.40 -10.23 -0.32
C ILE A 75 8.02 -9.93 -1.69
N LYS A 76 7.84 -10.84 -2.64
CA LYS A 76 8.40 -10.74 -4.01
C LYS A 76 7.50 -9.99 -5.00
N LYS A 77 6.19 -10.08 -4.78
CA LYS A 77 5.18 -9.32 -5.53
C LYS A 77 4.16 -8.75 -4.57
N ALA A 78 3.99 -7.44 -4.57
CA ALA A 78 3.07 -6.73 -3.69
C ALA A 78 1.79 -6.37 -4.44
N LEU A 79 0.66 -6.89 -3.97
CA LEU A 79 -0.68 -6.43 -4.38
C LEU A 79 -0.96 -5.06 -3.75
N VAL A 80 -1.37 -4.09 -4.56
CA VAL A 80 -1.87 -2.80 -4.11
C VAL A 80 -3.20 -2.55 -4.78
N THR A 81 -4.22 -2.22 -3.99
CA THR A 81 -5.58 -1.99 -4.49
C THR A 81 -5.98 -0.53 -4.35
N CYS A 82 -6.85 -0.06 -5.23
CA CYS A 82 -7.53 1.23 -5.04
C CYS A 82 -8.90 1.24 -5.69
N SER A 83 -9.80 2.11 -5.21
CA SER A 83 -11.09 2.30 -5.87
C SER A 83 -10.92 2.86 -7.29
N THR A 84 -11.78 2.44 -8.22
CA THR A 84 -11.89 2.99 -9.59
C THR A 84 -12.14 4.50 -9.61
N GLU A 85 -12.76 5.03 -8.55
CA GLU A 85 -13.04 6.45 -8.36
C GLU A 85 -11.86 7.23 -7.75
N ASN A 86 -10.70 6.58 -7.56
CA ASN A 86 -9.50 7.19 -6.98
C ASN A 86 -8.34 7.27 -8.00
N PRO A 87 -8.43 8.18 -8.98
CA PRO A 87 -7.39 8.33 -10.00
C PRO A 87 -6.04 8.77 -9.42
N ALA A 88 -6.02 9.45 -8.26
CA ALA A 88 -4.79 9.85 -7.60
C ALA A 88 -4.01 8.65 -7.08
N SER A 89 -4.70 7.67 -6.47
CA SER A 89 -4.07 6.43 -6.01
C SER A 89 -3.62 5.57 -7.18
N ARG A 90 -4.44 5.46 -8.24
CA ARG A 90 -4.07 4.79 -9.49
C ARG A 90 -2.75 5.33 -10.04
N ALA A 91 -2.64 6.66 -10.16
CA ALA A 91 -1.42 7.31 -10.66
C ALA A 91 -0.19 7.01 -9.78
N VAL A 92 -0.36 6.95 -8.46
CA VAL A 92 0.73 6.59 -7.52
C VAL A 92 1.19 5.16 -7.70
N ILE A 93 0.26 4.21 -7.85
CA ILE A 93 0.53 2.79 -8.04
C ILE A 93 1.26 2.56 -9.37
N LEU A 94 0.72 3.09 -10.47
CA LEU A 94 1.34 3.01 -11.81
C LEU A 94 2.75 3.63 -11.82
N ALA A 95 2.94 4.77 -11.15
CA ALA A 95 4.25 5.43 -11.08
C ALA A 95 5.29 4.66 -10.24
N ASN A 96 4.88 3.61 -9.53
CA ASN A 96 5.73 2.68 -8.80
C ASN A 96 5.81 1.30 -9.47
N GLY A 97 5.40 1.19 -10.73
CA GLY A 97 5.50 -0.06 -11.50
C GLY A 97 4.33 -1.02 -11.29
N GLY A 98 3.18 -0.54 -10.82
CA GLY A 98 1.99 -1.37 -10.72
C GLY A 98 1.46 -1.78 -12.08
N GLU A 99 1.27 -3.08 -12.25
CA GLU A 99 0.63 -3.70 -13.41
C GLU A 99 -0.80 -4.07 -13.03
N LEU A 100 -1.79 -3.63 -13.81
CA LEU A 100 -3.19 -3.95 -13.55
C LEU A 100 -3.42 -5.45 -13.75
N GLU A 101 -3.90 -6.12 -12.71
CA GLU A 101 -4.39 -7.50 -12.78
C GLU A 101 -5.81 -7.50 -13.34
N ASP A 102 -6.74 -6.88 -12.62
CA ASP A 102 -8.15 -6.79 -12.97
C ASP A 102 -8.87 -5.71 -12.12
N VAL A 103 -10.19 -5.59 -12.34
CA VAL A 103 -11.09 -4.72 -11.58
C VAL A 103 -12.27 -5.54 -11.08
N ARG A 104 -12.57 -5.47 -9.77
CA ARG A 104 -13.65 -6.22 -9.10
C ARG A 104 -14.41 -5.30 -8.17
N ASN A 105 -15.74 -5.27 -8.24
CA ASN A 105 -16.60 -4.48 -7.36
C ASN A 105 -16.18 -3.00 -7.19
N GLY A 106 -15.65 -2.36 -8.24
CA GLY A 106 -15.15 -0.98 -8.17
C GLY A 106 -13.77 -0.83 -7.50
N THR A 107 -13.05 -1.93 -7.32
CA THR A 107 -11.66 -1.98 -6.84
C THR A 107 -10.73 -2.45 -7.95
N GLU A 108 -9.75 -1.64 -8.27
CA GLU A 108 -8.64 -1.96 -9.15
C GLU A 108 -7.53 -2.65 -8.37
N ARG A 109 -6.98 -3.72 -8.95
CA ARG A 109 -5.99 -4.58 -8.31
C ARG A 109 -4.71 -4.55 -9.13
N TYR A 110 -3.62 -4.14 -8.51
CA TYR A 110 -2.32 -4.00 -9.18
C TYR A 110 -1.25 -4.83 -8.51
N TRP A 111 -0.48 -5.57 -9.29
CA TRP A 111 0.73 -6.22 -8.79
C TRP A 111 1.96 -5.38 -9.08
N ILE A 112 2.85 -5.29 -8.10
CA ILE A 112 4.17 -4.65 -8.24
C ILE A 112 5.23 -5.69 -7.91
N ASP A 113 6.12 -5.99 -8.84
CA ASP A 113 7.32 -6.79 -8.57
C ASP A 113 8.30 -6.00 -7.71
N VAL A 114 8.80 -6.63 -6.64
CA VAL A 114 9.72 -6.02 -5.66
C VAL A 114 11.12 -6.62 -5.66
N ASP A 115 11.37 -7.61 -6.52
CA ASP A 115 12.67 -8.25 -6.73
C ASP A 115 13.69 -7.37 -7.48
#